data_AF-A0A061NRN4-F1
#
_entry.id   AF-A0A061NRN4-F1
#
_cell.length_a   1.000
_cell.length_b   1.000
_cell.length_c   1.000
_cell.angle_alpha   90.00
_cell.angle_beta   90.00
_cell.angle_gamma   90.00
#
_symmetry.space_group_name_H-M   'P 1'
#
loop_
_entity.id
_entity.type
_entity.pdbx_description
1 polymer ?
#
loop_
_entity_poly.entity_id
_entity_poly.type
_entity_poly.pdbx_seq_one_letter_code
_entity_poly.pdbx_strand_id
1 'polypeptide(L)'
;MMKNIALHSLLVLAFSILLISDFFPEFPVVGALPVSFLFVVIIVIYIVMFITKAIDSRDPLYRFKTQLFLTTYLVVMVFALTALGGESELGITPYHEIFWFIVIVSFGDLLFQWRRVKRHRTMNPED
;
A
#
# COMPACT_ATOMS: atom_id res chain seq x y z
N MET A 1 10.41 -2.66 -18.49
CA MET A 1 9.62 -1.45 -18.16
C MET A 1 8.14 -1.74 -17.88
N MET A 2 7.39 -2.42 -18.77
CA MET A 2 5.95 -2.72 -18.58
C MET A 2 5.63 -3.70 -17.44
N LYS A 3 6.53 -4.64 -17.15
CA LYS A 3 6.31 -5.73 -16.16
C LYS A 3 6.11 -5.23 -14.73
N ASN A 4 6.74 -4.11 -14.38
CA ASN A 4 6.61 -3.53 -13.04
C ASN A 4 5.26 -2.81 -12.89
N ILE A 5 4.83 -2.04 -13.91
CA ILE A 5 3.57 -1.29 -13.87
C ILE A 5 2.37 -2.22 -13.68
N ALA A 6 2.35 -3.36 -14.37
CA ALA A 6 1.28 -4.35 -14.22
C ALA A 6 1.18 -4.89 -12.78
N LEU A 7 2.31 -5.22 -12.15
CA LEU A 7 2.34 -5.71 -10.77
C LEU A 7 1.91 -4.64 -9.76
N HIS A 8 2.34 -3.37 -9.96
CA HIS A 8 1.91 -2.27 -9.11
C HIS A 8 0.41 -1.98 -9.27
N SER A 9 -0.11 -2.04 -10.50
CA SER A 9 -1.54 -1.87 -10.77
C SER A 9 -2.37 -3.00 -10.14
N LEU A 10 -1.90 -4.24 -10.27
CA LEU A 10 -2.53 -5.41 -9.65
C LEU A 10 -2.52 -5.30 -8.12
N LEU A 11 -1.43 -4.80 -7.53
CA LEU A 11 -1.32 -4.59 -6.09
C LEU A 11 -2.29 -3.51 -5.61
N VAL A 12 -2.39 -2.37 -6.30
CA VAL A 12 -3.38 -1.32 -5.99
C VAL A 12 -4.80 -1.87 -6.10
N LEU A 13 -5.10 -2.64 -7.14
CA LEU A 13 -6.41 -3.29 -7.31
C LEU A 13 -6.70 -4.26 -6.15
N ALA A 14 -5.75 -5.12 -5.79
CA ALA A 14 -5.90 -6.08 -4.70
C ALA A 14 -6.17 -5.40 -3.36
N PHE A 15 -5.42 -4.34 -3.05
CA PHE A 15 -5.66 -3.51 -1.86
C PHE A 15 -7.03 -2.81 -1.90
N SER A 16 -7.46 -2.32 -3.07
CA SER A 16 -8.76 -1.69 -3.24
C SER A 16 -9.89 -2.68 -2.93
N ILE A 17 -9.83 -3.88 -3.51
CA ILE A 17 -10.82 -4.92 -3.30
C ILE A 17 -10.84 -5.32 -1.82
N LEU A 18 -9.67 -5.51 -1.20
CA LEU A 18 -9.57 -5.84 0.22
C LEU A 18 -10.19 -4.77 1.12
N LEU A 19 -9.91 -3.49 0.89
CA LEU A 19 -10.52 -2.42 1.67
C LEU A 19 -12.04 -2.31 1.43
N ILE A 20 -12.51 -2.51 0.20
CA ILE A 20 -13.95 -2.50 -0.08
C ILE A 20 -14.63 -3.70 0.58
N SER A 21 -14.03 -4.90 0.55
CA SER A 21 -14.53 -6.08 1.26
C SER A 21 -14.63 -5.84 2.76
N ASP A 22 -13.64 -5.18 3.34
CA ASP A 22 -13.58 -4.90 4.78
C ASP A 22 -14.60 -3.82 5.21
N PHE A 23 -14.81 -2.79 4.39
CA PHE A 23 -15.73 -1.68 4.70
C PHE A 23 -17.19 -1.96 4.32
N PHE A 24 -17.43 -2.88 3.38
CA PHE A 24 -18.74 -3.21 2.85
C PHE A 24 -18.90 -4.73 2.70
N PRO A 25 -18.89 -5.49 3.81
CA PRO A 25 -18.99 -6.95 3.79
C PRO A 25 -20.31 -7.46 3.17
N GLU A 26 -21.38 -6.67 3.25
CA GLU A 26 -22.69 -7.02 2.68
C GLU A 26 -22.77 -6.84 1.15
N PHE A 27 -21.75 -6.26 0.50
CA PHE A 27 -21.78 -6.04 -0.95
C PHE A 27 -21.71 -7.38 -1.70
N PRO A 28 -22.72 -7.74 -2.53
CA PRO A 28 -22.87 -9.11 -3.05
C PRO A 28 -21.72 -9.57 -3.97
N VAL A 29 -21.02 -8.65 -4.61
CA VAL A 29 -19.87 -8.95 -5.51
C VAL A 29 -18.57 -9.15 -4.73
N VAL A 30 -18.44 -8.52 -3.56
CA VAL A 30 -17.15 -8.32 -2.87
C VAL A 30 -17.11 -9.03 -1.51
N GLY A 31 -18.26 -9.20 -0.85
CA GLY A 31 -18.44 -9.98 0.38
C GLY A 31 -18.34 -11.50 0.19
N ALA A 32 -18.42 -12.00 -1.05
CA ALA A 32 -18.23 -13.41 -1.36
C ALA A 32 -16.75 -13.86 -1.26
N LEU A 33 -15.81 -12.91 -1.23
CA LEU A 33 -14.39 -13.21 -1.12
C LEU A 33 -13.94 -13.17 0.35
N PRO A 34 -13.40 -14.28 0.89
CA PRO A 34 -12.91 -14.27 2.26
C PRO A 34 -11.69 -13.33 2.36
N VAL A 35 -11.72 -12.43 3.35
CA VAL A 35 -10.64 -11.45 3.61
C VAL A 35 -9.28 -12.14 3.75
N SER A 36 -9.25 -13.34 4.34
CA SER A 36 -8.04 -14.17 4.47
C SER A 36 -7.43 -14.55 3.12
N PHE A 37 -8.26 -14.84 2.11
CA PHE A 37 -7.79 -15.14 0.77
C PHE A 37 -7.15 -13.90 0.12
N LEU A 38 -7.79 -12.73 0.23
CA LEU A 38 -7.23 -11.48 -0.29
C LEU A 38 -5.91 -11.11 0.38
N PHE A 39 -5.79 -11.35 1.69
CA PHE A 39 -4.54 -11.15 2.42
C PHE A 39 -3.41 -12.07 1.90
N VAL A 40 -3.72 -13.36 1.66
CA VAL A 40 -2.77 -14.30 1.04
C VAL A 40 -2.37 -13.84 -0.36
N VAL A 41 -3.31 -13.35 -1.17
CA VAL A 41 -3.01 -12.83 -2.51
C VAL A 41 -2.03 -11.65 -2.44
N ILE A 42 -2.23 -10.70 -1.52
CA ILE A 42 -1.31 -9.57 -1.32
C ILE A 42 0.09 -10.07 -0.94
N ILE A 43 0.19 -11.02 -0.02
CA ILE A 43 1.48 -11.62 0.37
C ILE A 43 2.16 -12.27 -0.84
N VAL A 44 1.43 -13.05 -1.63
CA VAL A 44 1.97 -13.70 -2.83
C VAL A 44 2.47 -12.67 -3.84
N ILE A 45 1.72 -11.59 -4.07
CA ILE A 45 2.15 -10.49 -4.96
C ILE A 45 3.45 -9.87 -4.43
N TYR A 46 3.55 -9.59 -3.13
CA TYR A 46 4.78 -9.07 -2.52
C TYR A 46 5.98 -10.01 -2.69
N ILE A 47 5.78 -11.32 -2.46
CA ILE A 47 6.83 -12.34 -2.66
C ILE A 47 7.27 -12.36 -4.13
N VAL A 48 6.33 -12.35 -5.08
CA VAL A 48 6.64 -12.32 -6.51
C VAL A 48 7.41 -11.05 -6.87
N MET A 49 7.00 -9.89 -6.37
CA MET A 49 7.70 -8.62 -6.59
C MET A 49 9.13 -8.66 -6.04
N PHE A 50 9.35 -9.31 -4.89
CA PHE A 50 10.66 -9.48 -4.29
C PHE A 50 11.55 -10.42 -5.13
N ILE A 51 11.05 -11.62 -5.48
CA ILE A 51 11.81 -12.62 -6.26
C ILE A 51 12.17 -12.08 -7.65
N THR A 52 11.22 -11.43 -8.31
CA THR A 52 11.41 -10.90 -9.67
C THR A 52 12.25 -9.62 -9.71
N LYS A 53 12.64 -9.08 -8.54
CA LYS A 53 13.27 -7.76 -8.40
C LYS A 53 12.49 -6.67 -9.16
N ALA A 54 11.17 -6.82 -9.26
CA ALA A 54 10.29 -5.82 -9.86
C ALA A 54 10.27 -4.52 -9.05
N ILE A 55 10.63 -4.63 -7.77
CA ILE A 55 11.11 -3.51 -6.96
C ILE A 55 12.57 -3.31 -7.35
N ASP A 56 12.84 -2.46 -8.33
CA ASP A 56 14.21 -2.10 -8.68
C ASP A 56 14.85 -1.42 -7.46
N SER A 57 15.74 -2.15 -6.78
CA SER A 57 16.34 -1.73 -5.52
C SER A 57 17.45 -0.70 -5.70
N ARG A 58 17.82 -0.39 -6.96
CA ARG A 58 18.95 0.47 -7.28
C ARG A 58 18.60 1.95 -7.29
N ASP A 59 17.34 2.31 -7.53
CA ASP A 59 16.88 3.69 -7.43
C ASP A 59 16.13 3.92 -6.10
N PRO A 60 16.80 4.48 -5.07
CA PRO A 60 16.16 4.76 -3.80
C PRO A 60 15.04 5.81 -3.94
N LEU A 61 15.08 6.68 -4.95
CA LEU A 61 14.03 7.68 -5.20
C LEU A 61 12.78 7.02 -5.77
N TYR A 62 12.92 6.10 -6.73
CA TYR A 62 11.79 5.33 -7.27
C TYR A 62 11.07 4.54 -6.17
N ARG A 63 11.84 3.87 -5.29
CA ARG A 63 11.28 3.13 -4.16
C ARG A 63 10.51 4.05 -3.21
N PHE A 64 11.10 5.19 -2.84
CA PHE A 64 10.46 6.18 -1.98
C PHE A 64 9.15 6.70 -2.58
N LYS A 65 9.16 7.10 -3.87
CA LYS A 65 7.96 7.59 -4.58
C LYS A 65 6.86 6.55 -4.63
N THR A 66 7.21 5.30 -4.93
CA THR A 66 6.26 4.18 -5.00
C THR A 66 5.60 3.93 -3.65
N GLN A 67 6.39 3.88 -2.58
CA GLN A 67 5.86 3.68 -1.23
C GLN A 67 5.01 4.87 -0.79
N LEU A 68 5.45 6.10 -1.06
CA LEU A 68 4.70 7.31 -0.73
C LEU A 68 3.34 7.31 -1.42
N PHE A 69 3.32 6.95 -2.72
CA PHE A 69 2.09 6.82 -3.48
C PHE A 69 1.16 5.77 -2.86
N LEU A 70 1.65 4.56 -2.58
CA LEU A 70 0.82 3.49 -2.02
C LEU A 70 0.28 3.84 -0.63
N THR A 71 1.13 4.36 0.26
CA THR A 71 0.70 4.79 1.60
C THR A 71 -0.35 5.89 1.51
N THR A 72 -0.12 6.93 0.70
CA THR A 72 -1.09 8.02 0.53
C THR A 72 -2.39 7.52 -0.07
N TYR A 73 -2.31 6.63 -1.08
CA TYR A 73 -3.47 6.02 -1.70
C TYR A 73 -4.33 5.25 -0.69
N LEU A 74 -3.72 4.38 0.13
CA LEU A 74 -4.45 3.61 1.15
C LEU A 74 -5.10 4.51 2.18
N VAL A 75 -4.39 5.54 2.66
CA VAL A 75 -4.95 6.51 3.62
C VAL A 75 -6.17 7.20 3.01
N VAL A 76 -6.04 7.76 1.81
CA VAL A 76 -7.14 8.44 1.12
C VAL A 76 -8.32 7.51 0.88
N MET A 77 -8.05 6.26 0.48
CA MET A 77 -9.08 5.25 0.25
C MET A 77 -9.86 4.95 1.53
N VAL A 78 -9.18 4.74 2.66
CA VAL A 78 -9.82 4.54 3.97
C VAL A 78 -10.72 5.72 4.34
N PHE A 79 -10.24 6.96 4.19
CA PHE A 79 -11.06 8.15 4.42
C PHE A 79 -12.26 8.22 3.48
N ALA A 80 -12.08 7.90 2.20
CA ALA A 80 -13.16 7.91 1.22
C ALA A 80 -14.23 6.86 1.53
N LEU A 81 -13.84 5.62 1.85
CA LEU A 81 -14.76 4.55 2.21
C LEU A 81 -15.51 4.87 3.52
N THR A 82 -14.81 5.45 4.51
CA THR A 82 -15.44 5.93 5.75
C THR A 82 -16.46 7.03 5.47
N ALA A 83 -16.12 8.00 4.61
CA ALA A 83 -17.02 9.11 4.24
C ALA A 83 -18.25 8.64 3.45
N LEU A 84 -18.14 7.51 2.73
CA LEU A 84 -19.25 6.84 2.05
C LEU A 84 -20.16 6.05 3.01
N GLY A 85 -19.85 6.05 4.32
CA GLY A 85 -20.63 5.35 5.34
C GLY A 85 -20.27 3.88 5.50
N GLY A 86 -19.14 3.42 4.96
CA GLY A 86 -18.63 2.07 5.21
C GLY A 86 -18.06 1.94 6.62
N GLU A 87 -18.28 0.78 7.23
CA GLU A 87 -17.72 0.43 8.54
C GLU A 87 -16.74 -0.73 8.36
N SER A 88 -15.48 -0.53 8.77
CA SER A 88 -14.44 -1.56 8.69
C SER A 88 -14.65 -2.62 9.77
N GLU A 89 -14.82 -3.88 9.37
CA GLU A 89 -14.87 -5.02 10.31
C GLU A 89 -13.53 -5.20 11.05
N LEU A 90 -12.42 -4.92 10.38
CA LEU A 90 -11.07 -4.99 10.97
C LEU A 90 -10.72 -3.77 11.85
N GLY A 91 -11.60 -2.77 11.93
CA GLY A 91 -11.37 -1.55 12.70
C GLY A 91 -10.28 -0.64 12.09
N ILE A 92 -9.99 -0.76 10.80
CA ILE A 92 -9.05 0.11 10.07
C ILE A 92 -9.80 1.38 9.64
N THR A 93 -10.29 2.14 10.61
CA THR A 93 -10.98 3.42 10.37
C THR A 93 -10.25 4.58 11.04
N PRO A 94 -10.44 5.83 10.57
CA PRO A 94 -9.86 7.01 11.21
C PRO A 94 -10.31 7.22 12.67
N TYR A 95 -11.40 6.56 13.09
CA TYR A 95 -11.94 6.62 14.44
C TYR A 95 -11.22 5.71 15.43
N HIS A 96 -10.44 4.72 14.94
CA HIS A 96 -9.67 3.82 15.78
C HIS A 96 -8.19 4.23 15.87
N GLU A 97 -7.63 4.10 17.07
CA GLU A 97 -6.22 4.45 17.35
C GLU A 97 -5.22 3.60 16.55
N ILE A 98 -5.60 2.35 16.26
CA ILE A 98 -4.78 1.39 15.49
C ILE A 98 -4.48 1.93 14.09
N PHE A 99 -5.44 2.58 13.44
CA PHE A 99 -5.23 3.20 12.13
C PHE A 99 -4.12 4.25 12.18
N TRP A 100 -4.17 5.16 13.16
CA TRP A 100 -3.16 6.19 13.33
C TRP A 100 -1.79 5.63 13.67
N PHE A 101 -1.74 4.56 14.46
CA PHE A 101 -0.49 3.84 14.72
C PHE A 101 0.14 3.31 13.42
N ILE A 102 -0.63 2.63 12.57
CA ILE A 102 -0.18 2.11 11.27
C ILE A 102 0.29 3.26 10.35
N VAL A 103 -0.46 4.36 10.31
CA VAL A 103 -0.09 5.55 9.53
C VAL A 103 1.23 6.12 10.01
N ILE A 104 1.40 6.34 11.32
CA ILE A 104 2.64 6.89 11.89
C ILE A 104 3.84 5.98 11.58
N VAL A 105 3.69 4.66 11.73
CA VAL A 105 4.77 3.71 11.41
C VAL A 105 5.13 3.77 9.93
N SER A 106 4.13 3.84 9.04
CA SER A 106 4.32 3.93 7.59
C SER A 106 5.03 5.22 7.19
N PHE A 107 4.64 6.35 7.77
CA PHE A 107 5.31 7.64 7.58
C PHE A 107 6.73 7.63 8.16
N GLY A 108 6.95 6.97 9.30
CA GLY A 108 8.28 6.77 9.87
C GLY A 108 9.23 6.06 8.90
N ASP A 109 8.78 4.96 8.30
CA ASP A 109 9.58 4.24 7.30
C ASP A 109 9.85 5.10 6.06
N LEU A 110 8.86 5.87 5.58
CA LEU A 110 9.06 6.85 4.51
C LEU A 110 10.13 7.89 4.84
N LEU A 111 10.14 8.42 6.07
CA LEU A 111 11.17 9.36 6.53
C LEU A 111 12.56 8.71 6.56
N PHE A 112 12.66 7.46 7.02
CA PHE A 112 13.92 6.71 6.99
C PHE A 112 14.42 6.49 5.56
N GLN A 113 13.52 6.18 4.63
CA GLN A 113 13.85 6.04 3.22
C GLN A 113 14.29 7.35 2.57
N TRP A 114 13.60 8.46 2.87
CA TRP A 114 13.99 9.80 2.41
C TRP A 114 15.41 10.16 2.86
N ARG A 115 15.76 9.85 4.12
CA ARG A 115 17.14 10.04 4.63
C ARG A 115 18.18 9.21 3.89
N ARG A 116 17.82 8.06 3.32
CA ARG A 116 18.69 7.24 2.47
C ARG A 116 18.83 7.84 1.07
N VAL A 117 17.73 8.30 0.47
CA VAL A 117 17.74 9.03 -0.82
C VAL A 117 18.67 10.24 -0.74
N LYS A 118 18.53 11.05 0.31
CA LYS A 118 19.36 12.25 0.49
C LYS A 118 20.85 11.91 0.58
N ARG A 119 21.21 10.82 1.28
CA ARG A 119 22.60 10.35 1.38
C ARG A 119 23.17 9.86 0.05
N HIS A 120 22.37 9.16 -0.75
CA HIS A 120 22.78 8.72 -2.09
C HIS A 120 23.03 9.91 -3.03
N ARG A 121 22.16 10.93 -3.04
CA ARG A 121 22.36 12.15 -3.86
C ARG A 121 23.58 12.97 -3.46
N THR A 122 23.94 13.01 -2.17
CA THR A 122 25.15 13.71 -1.72
C THR A 122 26.46 12.99 -2.09
N MET A 123 26.42 11.69 -2.35
CA MET A 123 27.59 10.90 -2.75
C MET A 123 27.75 10.79 -4.28
N ASN A 124 26.69 11.07 -5.05
CA ASN A 124 26.72 11.13 -6.52
C ASN A 124 25.95 12.37 -7.02
N PRO A 125 26.59 13.55 -7.08
CA PRO A 125 25.91 14.81 -7.35
C PRO A 125 25.51 15.06 -8.82
N GLU A 126 25.78 14.14 -9.75
CA GLU A 126 25.56 14.34 -11.20
C GLU A 126 24.25 13.71 -11.77
N ASP A 127 23.31 13.26 -10.92
CA ASP A 127 21.99 12.73 -11.35
C ASP A 127 20.81 13.70 -11.10
#